data_AF-A0AAP2AH18-F1
#
_entry.id   AF-A0AAP2AH18-F1
#
_cell.length_a   1.000
_cell.length_b   1.000
_cell.length_c   1.000
_cell.angle_alpha   90.00
_cell.angle_beta   90.00
_cell.angle_gamma   90.00
#
_symmetry.space_group_name_H-M   'P 1'
#
loop_
_entity.id
_entity.type
_entity.pdbx_description
1 polymer ?
#
loop_
_entity_poly.entity_id
_entity_poly.type
_entity_poly.pdbx_seq_one_letter_code
_entity_poly.pdbx_strand_id
1 'polypeptide(L)'
;MISKSYNCYTRLYKRKLENEFGKDFVASLDVSECLYPLVYACLKHRRIPCMKRKVFVAKNIEESFLVNPKWKLLKKLIELGEDINNYISKKSRVWSDSDYLLYSCGVYHIHLRSSIKGGVGDDLIYAVVKNDSFFVIHYGNHHDIFKPGDLIRLCEKEWPGMHFSIQIDEQNSSVGLDDEFFKRNACDPRLGFNLFRPASFIDEATGEKKFISNHQNTAMINFESEGRKWSLPFKCVMAFDYEQELMYKSFDRLHYNFGVYPDSLELDRENRVYIFKVPTLNGYGDYKLIKLDAPRQLTISFPSDDAEINWQL
;
A
#
# COMPACT_ATOMS: atom_id res chain seq x y z
N MET A 1 -5.51 -27.98 19.08
CA MET A 1 -5.85 -26.55 18.89
C MET A 1 -4.53 -25.82 18.71
N ILE A 2 -4.19 -25.37 17.50
CA ILE A 2 -3.00 -24.53 17.30
C ILE A 2 -3.21 -23.31 18.19
N SER A 3 -2.30 -23.04 19.13
CA SER A 3 -2.43 -21.81 19.90
C SER A 3 -2.34 -20.67 18.90
N LYS A 4 -3.30 -19.73 18.94
CA LYS A 4 -3.29 -18.52 18.09
C LYS A 4 -1.97 -17.74 18.20
N SER A 5 -1.17 -18.03 19.22
CA SER A 5 0.11 -17.43 19.57
C SER A 5 1.37 -18.14 19.02
N TYR A 6 1.31 -19.36 18.47
CA TYR A 6 2.53 -20.09 18.08
C TYR A 6 2.40 -20.89 16.76
N ASN A 7 2.06 -20.22 15.66
CA ASN A 7 2.17 -20.83 14.33
C ASN A 7 3.31 -20.20 13.50
N CYS A 8 3.90 -20.98 12.59
CA CYS A 8 5.05 -20.55 11.78
C CYS A 8 4.73 -19.35 10.86
N TYR A 9 3.46 -19.11 10.57
CA TYR A 9 2.98 -17.98 9.79
C TYR A 9 3.12 -16.66 10.56
N THR A 10 2.64 -16.54 11.80
CA THR A 10 2.84 -15.31 12.60
C THR A 10 4.31 -15.04 12.89
N ARG A 11 5.11 -16.10 13.13
CA ARG A 11 6.58 -15.99 13.31
C ARG A 11 7.28 -15.45 12.07
N LEU A 12 6.86 -15.84 10.87
CA LEU A 12 7.41 -15.30 9.63
C LEU A 12 7.21 -13.78 9.57
N TYR A 13 6.01 -13.30 9.86
CA TYR A 13 5.70 -11.87 9.82
C TYR A 13 6.33 -11.07 10.95
N LYS A 14 6.47 -11.65 12.14
CA LYS A 14 7.27 -11.07 13.22
C LYS A 14 8.71 -10.80 12.73
N ARG A 15 9.36 -11.80 12.16
CA ARG A 15 10.73 -11.66 11.61
C ARG A 15 10.80 -10.60 10.51
N LYS A 16 9.82 -10.55 9.60
CA LYS A 16 9.75 -9.52 8.55
C LYS A 16 9.64 -8.11 9.18
N LEU A 17 8.76 -7.93 10.16
CA LEU A 17 8.60 -6.66 10.86
C LEU A 17 9.88 -6.25 11.61
N GLU A 18 10.51 -7.17 12.34
CA GLU A 18 11.76 -6.90 13.07
C GLU A 18 12.91 -6.53 12.12
N ASN A 19 13.03 -7.22 10.98
CA ASN A 19 14.08 -6.95 10.00
C ASN A 19 13.90 -5.60 9.30
N GLU A 20 12.66 -5.21 8.96
CA GLU A 20 12.39 -3.98 8.20
C GLU A 20 12.20 -2.75 9.09
N PHE A 21 11.64 -2.91 10.30
CA PHE A 21 11.25 -1.79 11.17
C PHE A 21 11.99 -1.77 12.52
N GLY A 22 12.72 -2.84 12.84
CA GLY A 22 13.46 -2.98 14.09
C GLY A 22 12.66 -3.67 15.21
N LYS A 23 13.38 -4.35 16.12
CA LYS A 23 12.76 -5.06 17.26
C LYS A 23 12.01 -4.12 18.21
N ASP A 24 12.55 -2.92 18.44
CA ASP A 24 11.92 -1.93 19.31
C ASP A 24 10.57 -1.46 18.75
N PHE A 25 10.47 -1.32 17.42
CA PHE A 25 9.19 -1.02 16.78
C PHE A 25 8.19 -2.14 17.02
N VAL A 26 8.58 -3.40 16.79
CA VAL A 26 7.70 -4.56 16.98
C VAL A 26 7.27 -4.70 18.43
N ALA A 27 8.17 -4.49 19.39
CA ALA A 27 7.85 -4.49 20.81
C ALA A 27 6.89 -3.36 21.22
N SER A 28 6.92 -2.23 20.50
CA SER A 28 5.98 -1.12 20.71
C SER A 28 4.60 -1.33 20.07
N LEU A 29 4.44 -2.35 19.22
CA LEU A 29 3.15 -2.69 18.62
C LEU A 29 2.24 -3.26 19.71
N ASP A 30 1.31 -2.45 20.21
CA ASP A 30 0.28 -2.86 21.16
C ASP A 30 -0.85 -3.64 20.43
N VAL A 31 -0.50 -4.78 19.85
CA VAL A 31 -1.39 -5.68 19.10
C VAL A 31 -0.98 -7.14 19.33
N SER A 32 -1.94 -8.05 19.23
CA SER A 32 -1.68 -9.50 19.27
C SER A 32 -0.83 -9.96 18.08
N GLU A 33 0.07 -10.92 18.33
CA GLU A 33 0.97 -11.45 17.30
C GLU A 33 0.20 -12.08 16.12
N CYS A 34 -1.05 -12.49 16.32
CA CYS A 34 -1.91 -13.00 15.26
C CYS A 34 -2.20 -11.95 14.17
N LEU A 35 -2.09 -10.65 14.51
CA LEU A 35 -2.30 -9.53 13.59
C LEU A 35 -1.01 -9.06 12.90
N TYR A 36 0.17 -9.62 13.22
CA TYR A 36 1.43 -9.22 12.57
C TYR A 36 1.40 -9.29 11.03
N PRO A 37 0.75 -10.27 10.39
CA PRO A 37 0.60 -10.26 8.94
C PRO A 37 -0.19 -9.04 8.44
N LEU A 38 -1.30 -8.71 9.10
CA LEU A 38 -2.11 -7.53 8.77
C LEU A 38 -1.33 -6.22 8.98
N VAL A 39 -0.64 -6.10 10.12
CA VAL A 39 0.23 -4.95 10.42
C VAL A 39 1.28 -4.76 9.33
N TYR A 40 1.96 -5.85 8.95
CA TYR A 40 2.96 -5.82 7.89
C TYR A 40 2.34 -5.41 6.55
N ALA A 41 1.18 -5.98 6.17
CA ALA A 41 0.47 -5.61 4.95
C ALA A 41 0.17 -4.10 4.91
N CYS A 42 -0.42 -3.56 5.98
CA CYS A 42 -0.77 -2.15 6.09
C CYS A 42 0.46 -1.23 6.05
N LEU A 43 1.59 -1.64 6.63
CA LEU A 43 2.85 -0.87 6.59
C LEU A 43 3.50 -0.92 5.21
N LYS A 44 3.47 -2.05 4.52
CA LYS A 44 4.04 -2.17 3.16
C LYS A 44 3.20 -1.44 2.12
N HIS A 45 1.87 -1.51 2.24
CA HIS A 45 0.94 -0.90 1.29
C HIS A 45 1.15 0.61 1.08
N ARG A 46 1.67 1.31 2.10
CA ARG A 46 1.91 2.76 2.06
C ARG A 46 3.36 3.16 1.72
N ARG A 47 4.25 2.19 1.56
CA ARG A 47 5.69 2.42 1.34
C ARG A 47 6.02 2.31 -0.14
N ILE A 48 7.05 3.04 -0.55
CA ILE A 48 7.65 2.89 -1.87
C ILE A 48 8.74 1.81 -1.78
N PRO A 49 8.66 0.73 -2.56
CA PRO A 49 9.69 -0.32 -2.59
C PRO A 49 11.05 0.23 -3.05
N CYS A 50 12.14 -0.25 -2.45
CA CYS A 50 13.51 0.13 -2.80
C CYS A 50 13.91 -0.48 -4.14
N MET A 51 13.73 0.27 -5.21
CA MET A 51 14.00 -0.17 -6.58
C MET A 51 14.42 0.99 -7.45
N LYS A 52 15.34 0.71 -8.38
CA LYS A 52 15.80 1.68 -9.38
C LYS A 52 14.63 2.08 -10.28
N ARG A 53 14.42 3.39 -10.43
CA ARG A 53 13.37 3.93 -11.29
C ARG A 53 13.91 5.05 -12.17
N LYS A 54 13.38 5.14 -13.39
CA LYS A 54 13.53 6.30 -14.27
C LYS A 54 12.66 7.42 -13.74
N VAL A 55 13.23 8.61 -13.58
CA VAL A 55 12.51 9.76 -13.04
C VAL A 55 12.05 10.66 -14.19
N PHE A 56 10.75 10.85 -14.31
CA PHE A 56 10.10 11.77 -15.22
C PHE A 56 9.51 12.93 -14.44
N VAL A 57 9.66 14.14 -14.96
CA VAL A 57 9.20 15.37 -14.31
C VAL A 57 8.31 16.10 -15.30
N ALA A 58 7.13 16.54 -14.84
CA ALA A 58 6.22 17.30 -15.68
C ALA A 58 6.87 18.60 -16.16
N LYS A 59 6.62 18.97 -17.42
CA LYS A 59 7.34 20.08 -18.08
C LYS A 59 7.13 21.41 -17.37
N ASN A 60 5.93 21.62 -16.82
CA ASN A 60 5.55 22.83 -16.11
C ASN A 60 6.34 23.08 -14.80
N ILE A 61 7.01 22.06 -14.25
CA ILE A 61 7.79 22.17 -13.00
C ILE A 61 9.26 21.80 -13.19
N GLU A 62 9.68 21.35 -14.37
CA GLU A 62 11.05 20.92 -14.64
C GLU A 62 12.08 22.01 -14.33
N GLU A 63 11.81 23.25 -14.74
CA GLU A 63 12.69 24.39 -14.49
C GLU A 63 12.87 24.69 -13.00
N SER A 64 11.81 24.53 -12.20
CA SER A 64 11.85 24.72 -10.73
C SER A 64 12.80 23.75 -10.04
N PHE A 65 13.11 22.64 -10.70
CA PHE A 65 13.96 21.58 -10.18
C PHE A 65 15.41 21.64 -10.65
N LEU A 66 15.71 22.32 -11.77
CA LEU A 66 17.06 22.39 -12.35
C LEU A 66 18.11 22.90 -11.36
N VAL A 67 17.71 23.81 -10.47
CA VAL A 67 18.61 24.43 -9.48
C VAL A 67 18.37 23.96 -8.05
N ASN A 68 17.37 23.11 -7.79
CA ASN A 68 17.01 22.69 -6.44
C ASN A 68 17.92 21.54 -5.94
N PRO A 69 18.84 21.78 -4.99
CA PRO A 69 19.79 20.75 -4.53
C PRO A 69 19.10 19.62 -3.75
N LYS A 70 18.00 19.92 -3.05
CA LYS A 70 17.22 18.92 -2.29
C LYS A 70 16.59 17.92 -3.26
N TRP A 71 16.02 18.43 -4.36
CA TRP A 71 15.48 17.59 -5.42
C TRP A 71 16.56 16.75 -6.09
N LYS A 72 17.72 17.34 -6.45
CA LYS A 72 18.83 16.57 -7.06
C LYS A 72 19.26 15.38 -6.21
N LEU A 73 19.32 15.56 -4.89
CA LEU A 73 19.61 14.47 -3.96
C LEU A 73 18.50 13.41 -3.98
N LEU A 74 17.24 13.81 -3.81
CA LEU A 74 16.11 12.87 -3.79
C LEU A 74 16.00 12.09 -5.12
N LYS A 75 16.12 12.78 -6.25
CA LYS A 75 16.15 12.18 -7.59
C LYS A 75 17.25 11.11 -7.69
N LYS A 76 18.47 11.42 -7.25
CA LYS A 76 19.59 10.46 -7.24
C LYS A 76 19.27 9.22 -6.41
N LEU A 77 18.66 9.37 -5.23
CA LEU A 77 18.25 8.25 -4.38
C LEU A 77 17.22 7.35 -5.09
N ILE A 78 16.23 7.96 -5.76
CA ILE A 78 15.21 7.24 -6.54
C ILE A 78 15.85 6.45 -7.69
N GLU A 79 16.74 7.08 -8.44
CA GLU A 79 17.42 6.46 -9.59
C GLU A 79 18.35 5.31 -9.18
N LEU A 80 18.95 5.40 -7.99
CA LEU A 80 19.78 4.34 -7.40
C LEU A 80 18.97 3.21 -6.75
N GLY A 81 17.69 3.44 -6.48
CA GLY A 81 16.81 2.49 -5.80
C GLY A 81 16.98 2.43 -4.30
N GLU A 82 17.46 3.51 -3.69
CA GLU A 82 17.64 3.65 -2.25
C GLU A 82 16.30 3.76 -1.50
N ASP A 83 16.29 3.54 -0.19
CA ASP A 83 15.09 3.71 0.64
C ASP A 83 14.73 5.19 0.80
N ILE A 84 13.68 5.63 0.10
CA ILE A 84 13.15 6.99 0.20
C ILE A 84 11.96 7.13 1.16
N ASN A 85 11.58 6.09 1.90
CA ASN A 85 10.38 6.15 2.75
C ASN A 85 10.51 7.16 3.91
N ASN A 86 11.74 7.56 4.27
CA ASN A 86 11.96 8.67 5.20
C ASN A 86 11.61 10.05 4.60
N TYR A 87 11.34 10.16 3.31
CA TYR A 87 10.84 11.38 2.65
C TYR A 87 9.31 11.42 2.58
N ILE A 88 8.61 10.33 2.88
CA ILE A 88 7.14 10.27 2.93
C ILE A 88 6.67 10.76 4.32
N SER A 89 5.36 10.81 4.58
CA SER A 89 4.79 11.11 5.89
C SER A 89 5.43 10.33 7.04
N LYS A 90 5.58 10.98 8.19
CA LYS A 90 5.93 10.32 9.47
C LYS A 90 4.91 9.25 9.88
N LYS A 91 3.68 9.37 9.39
CA LYS A 91 2.58 8.41 9.58
C LYS A 91 2.75 7.13 8.75
N SER A 92 3.75 7.07 7.87
CA SER A 92 4.12 5.85 7.13
C SER A 92 4.56 4.68 8.04
N ARG A 93 4.82 4.94 9.32
CA ARG A 93 5.13 3.91 10.33
C ARG A 93 3.94 3.56 11.24
N VAL A 94 2.81 4.23 11.09
CA VAL A 94 1.60 3.95 11.89
C VAL A 94 0.68 3.05 11.08
N TRP A 95 0.71 1.74 11.33
CA TRP A 95 0.02 0.73 10.51
C TRP A 95 -1.50 0.95 10.41
N SER A 96 -2.11 1.63 11.38
CA SER A 96 -3.54 1.93 11.43
C SER A 96 -3.91 3.34 10.95
N ASP A 97 -2.96 4.12 10.43
CA ASP A 97 -3.24 5.47 9.91
C ASP A 97 -3.44 5.46 8.39
N SER A 98 -4.01 6.52 7.83
CA SER A 98 -4.32 6.64 6.40
C SER A 98 -3.53 7.77 5.74
N ASP A 99 -2.89 7.49 4.59
CA ASP A 99 -2.40 8.49 3.65
C ASP A 99 -3.46 8.68 2.56
N TYR A 100 -4.35 9.63 2.80
CA TYR A 100 -5.56 9.71 2.02
C TYR A 100 -5.34 9.95 0.53
N LEU A 101 -4.28 10.65 0.12
CA LEU A 101 -4.02 10.91 -1.29
C LEU A 101 -3.50 9.66 -2.00
N LEU A 102 -2.62 8.91 -1.34
CA LEU A 102 -2.15 7.62 -1.84
C LEU A 102 -3.32 6.67 -2.03
N TYR A 103 -4.20 6.57 -1.01
CA TYR A 103 -5.38 5.71 -1.08
C TYR A 103 -6.35 6.19 -2.17
N SER A 104 -6.66 7.49 -2.21
CA SER A 104 -7.67 8.11 -3.08
C SER A 104 -7.32 8.09 -4.58
N CYS A 105 -6.06 8.36 -4.91
CA CYS A 105 -5.65 8.68 -6.27
C CYS A 105 -4.38 7.96 -6.71
N GLY A 106 -3.75 7.14 -5.86
CA GLY A 106 -2.45 6.52 -6.20
C GLY A 106 -1.31 7.55 -6.34
N VAL A 107 -1.46 8.72 -5.72
CA VAL A 107 -0.47 9.81 -5.75
C VAL A 107 0.22 9.90 -4.39
N TYR A 108 1.54 9.76 -4.38
CA TYR A 108 2.36 9.93 -3.20
C TYR A 108 2.68 11.41 -2.99
N HIS A 109 2.59 11.86 -1.74
CA HIS A 109 3.17 13.12 -1.31
C HIS A 109 4.54 12.87 -0.66
N ILE A 110 5.59 13.47 -1.21
CA ILE A 110 6.98 13.16 -0.85
C ILE A 110 7.71 14.47 -0.58
N HIS A 111 8.19 14.64 0.65
CA HIS A 111 8.95 15.81 1.05
C HIS A 111 10.29 15.87 0.32
N LEU A 112 10.82 17.07 0.12
CA LEU A 112 12.20 17.23 -0.38
C LEU A 112 13.26 17.09 0.72
N ARG A 113 12.85 17.02 1.99
CA ARG A 113 13.74 16.77 3.13
C ARG A 113 13.20 15.62 3.98
N SER A 114 14.10 14.88 4.60
CA SER A 114 13.78 13.77 5.48
C SER A 114 14.43 13.92 6.84
N SER A 115 13.89 13.18 7.80
CA SER A 115 14.51 12.86 9.09
C SER A 115 14.38 11.36 9.33
N ILE A 116 15.02 10.82 10.37
CA ILE A 116 14.83 9.41 10.75
C ILE A 116 13.36 9.05 11.05
N LYS A 117 12.55 10.05 11.43
CA LYS A 117 11.13 9.88 11.76
C LYS A 117 10.22 9.99 10.53
N GLY A 118 10.72 10.42 9.38
CA GLY A 118 9.95 10.71 8.16
C GLY A 118 10.19 12.11 7.61
N GLY A 119 9.41 12.47 6.59
CA GLY A 119 9.51 13.69 5.81
C GLY A 119 9.33 14.96 6.66
N VAL A 120 10.03 16.03 6.28
CA VAL A 120 10.02 17.31 6.99
C VAL A 120 10.02 18.51 6.06
N GLY A 121 9.46 19.62 6.52
CA GLY A 121 9.33 20.87 5.77
C GLY A 121 8.17 20.85 4.78
N ASP A 122 7.83 22.04 4.29
CA ASP A 122 6.62 22.24 3.48
C ASP A 122 6.85 21.96 2.00
N ASP A 123 8.09 22.07 1.52
CA ASP A 123 8.45 21.73 0.14
C ASP A 123 8.28 20.22 -0.11
N LEU A 124 7.32 19.86 -0.96
CA LEU A 124 7.05 18.47 -1.32
C LEU A 124 6.68 18.34 -2.80
N ILE A 125 6.83 17.12 -3.28
CA ILE A 125 6.43 16.72 -4.62
C ILE A 125 5.25 15.76 -4.54
N TYR A 126 4.41 15.81 -5.54
CA TYR A 126 3.37 14.84 -5.78
C TYR A 126 3.77 13.96 -6.94
N ALA A 127 3.75 12.64 -6.73
CA ALA A 127 4.25 11.70 -7.72
C ALA A 127 3.38 10.44 -7.85
N VAL A 128 3.27 9.94 -9.08
CA VAL A 128 2.79 8.58 -9.36
C VAL A 128 4.02 7.67 -9.45
N VAL A 129 4.01 6.60 -8.65
CA VAL A 129 5.11 5.65 -8.57
C VAL A 129 4.71 4.35 -9.27
N LYS A 130 5.56 3.89 -10.19
CA LYS A 130 5.44 2.61 -10.90
C LYS A 130 6.70 1.77 -10.65
N ASN A 131 6.76 0.60 -11.26
CA ASN A 131 7.84 -0.38 -11.08
C ASN A 131 9.19 0.19 -11.48
N ASP A 132 9.27 0.64 -12.72
CA ASP A 132 10.48 1.07 -13.39
C ASP A 132 10.57 2.59 -13.52
N SER A 133 9.54 3.30 -13.05
CA SER A 133 9.31 4.70 -13.37
C SER A 133 8.73 5.47 -12.18
N PHE A 134 9.10 6.74 -12.08
CA PHE A 134 8.67 7.68 -11.04
C PHE A 134 8.29 9.00 -11.72
N PHE A 135 7.02 9.38 -11.64
CA PHE A 135 6.45 10.51 -12.37
C PHE A 135 6.14 11.65 -11.41
N VAL A 136 6.93 12.73 -11.43
CA VAL A 136 6.68 13.94 -10.65
C VAL A 136 5.68 14.82 -11.38
N ILE A 137 4.51 14.99 -10.77
CA ILE A 137 3.35 15.66 -11.37
C ILE A 137 3.27 17.12 -10.93
N HIS A 138 3.58 17.39 -9.66
CA HIS A 138 3.44 18.71 -9.06
C HIS A 138 4.51 18.97 -8.01
N TYR A 139 4.91 20.23 -7.88
CA TYR A 139 5.78 20.73 -6.82
C TYR A 139 5.01 21.77 -6.01
N GLY A 140 4.84 21.52 -4.71
CA GLY A 140 3.93 22.30 -3.90
C GLY A 140 4.12 22.09 -2.41
N ASN A 141 3.02 22.22 -1.67
CA ASN A 141 3.00 22.10 -0.21
C ASN A 141 1.83 21.25 0.28
N HIS A 142 1.70 21.04 1.60
CA HIS A 142 0.65 20.20 2.18
C HIS A 142 -0.78 20.62 1.83
N HIS A 143 -1.03 21.86 1.43
CA HIS A 143 -2.38 22.29 1.04
C HIS A 143 -2.83 21.70 -0.30
N ASP A 144 -1.91 21.30 -1.17
CA ASP A 144 -2.26 20.73 -2.48
C ASP A 144 -2.86 19.32 -2.36
N ILE A 145 -2.69 18.66 -1.20
CA ILE A 145 -3.36 17.37 -0.91
C ILE A 145 -4.89 17.51 -0.93
N PHE A 146 -5.41 18.71 -0.66
CA PHE A 146 -6.84 19.01 -0.66
C PHE A 146 -7.38 19.31 -2.06
N LYS A 147 -6.55 19.19 -3.10
CA LYS A 147 -6.91 19.45 -4.50
C LYS A 147 -6.60 18.24 -5.39
N PRO A 148 -7.09 17.02 -5.08
CA PRO A 148 -6.76 15.83 -5.84
C PRO A 148 -7.12 15.95 -7.33
N GLY A 149 -8.26 16.55 -7.66
CA GLY A 149 -8.67 16.78 -9.06
C GLY A 149 -7.70 17.64 -9.86
N ASP A 150 -7.01 18.59 -9.21
CA ASP A 150 -5.97 19.41 -9.86
C ASP A 150 -4.72 18.58 -10.15
N LEU A 151 -4.27 17.76 -9.18
CA LEU A 151 -3.12 16.88 -9.36
C LEU A 151 -3.36 15.85 -10.48
N ILE A 152 -4.56 15.28 -10.52
CA ILE A 152 -4.98 14.36 -11.57
C ILE A 152 -4.97 15.06 -12.93
N ARG A 153 -5.59 16.24 -13.03
CA ARG A 153 -5.63 17.03 -14.26
C ARG A 153 -4.23 17.35 -14.77
N LEU A 154 -3.31 17.76 -13.89
CA LEU A 154 -1.91 18.03 -14.25
C LEU A 154 -1.22 16.78 -14.81
N CYS A 155 -1.45 15.64 -14.19
CA CYS A 155 -0.89 14.36 -14.62
C CYS A 155 -1.45 13.91 -15.97
N GLU A 156 -2.77 13.98 -16.17
CA GLU A 156 -3.43 13.62 -17.43
C GLU A 156 -3.10 14.59 -18.57
N LYS A 157 -2.76 15.85 -18.25
CA LYS A 157 -2.27 16.81 -19.25
C LYS A 157 -0.87 16.45 -19.76
N GLU A 158 0.01 16.00 -18.87
CA GLU A 158 1.39 15.64 -19.22
C GLU A 158 1.49 14.24 -19.83
N TRP A 159 0.76 13.27 -19.27
CA TRP A 159 0.77 11.85 -19.65
C TRP A 159 -0.67 11.30 -19.80
N PRO A 160 -1.41 11.69 -20.85
CA PRO A 160 -2.81 11.32 -21.02
C PRO A 160 -3.04 9.81 -21.03
N GLY A 161 -3.98 9.33 -20.22
CA GLY A 161 -4.43 7.94 -20.17
C GLY A 161 -3.38 6.93 -19.65
N MET A 162 -2.24 7.39 -19.13
CA MET A 162 -1.16 6.50 -18.70
C MET A 162 -1.29 6.03 -17.25
N HIS A 163 -1.95 6.80 -16.39
CA HIS A 163 -1.82 6.64 -14.95
C HIS A 163 -3.14 6.39 -14.23
N PHE A 164 -4.26 6.89 -14.76
CA PHE A 164 -5.56 6.72 -14.15
C PHE A 164 -6.54 6.05 -15.10
N SER A 165 -7.29 5.09 -14.57
CA SER A 165 -8.47 4.55 -15.25
C SER A 165 -9.60 5.56 -15.08
N ILE A 166 -10.09 6.11 -16.19
CA ILE A 166 -11.07 7.20 -16.19
C ILE A 166 -12.41 6.66 -16.70
N GLN A 167 -13.46 6.84 -15.91
CA GLN A 167 -14.85 6.58 -16.29
C GLN A 167 -15.57 7.89 -16.63
N ILE A 168 -16.49 7.79 -17.58
CA ILE A 168 -17.23 8.92 -18.16
C ILE A 168 -18.62 9.07 -17.48
N ASP A 169 -19.08 8.08 -16.71
CA ASP A 169 -20.37 8.17 -16.00
C ASP A 169 -20.24 8.24 -14.47
N GLU A 170 -21.19 8.96 -13.86
CA GLU A 170 -21.35 9.13 -12.40
C GLU A 170 -22.18 7.98 -11.78
N GLN A 171 -22.79 7.12 -12.62
CA GLN A 171 -23.73 6.06 -12.25
C GLN A 171 -23.05 4.78 -11.76
N ASN A 172 -21.77 4.58 -12.05
CA ASN A 172 -20.95 3.48 -11.51
C ASN A 172 -20.32 3.81 -10.13
N SER A 173 -20.77 4.89 -9.49
CA SER A 173 -20.44 5.20 -8.09
C SER A 173 -21.07 4.18 -7.16
N SER A 174 -20.25 3.47 -6.38
CA SER A 174 -20.73 2.55 -5.35
C SER A 174 -21.42 3.32 -4.22
N VAL A 175 -22.73 3.07 -4.10
CA VAL A 175 -23.66 3.26 -2.95
C VAL A 175 -24.45 4.57 -2.87
N GLY A 176 -25.79 4.42 -2.87
CA GLY A 176 -26.77 5.45 -2.54
C GLY A 176 -26.96 5.61 -1.03
N LEU A 177 -26.16 6.47 -0.41
CA LEU A 177 -26.34 6.98 0.96
C LEU A 177 -25.97 8.48 1.01
N ASP A 178 -26.90 9.27 1.54
CA ASP A 178 -26.89 10.71 1.91
C ASP A 178 -25.70 11.61 1.47
N ASP A 179 -25.87 12.26 0.32
CA ASP A 179 -24.94 13.17 -0.35
C ASP A 179 -24.38 14.33 0.50
N GLU A 180 -25.15 14.86 1.44
CA GLU A 180 -24.76 16.08 2.17
C GLU A 180 -23.73 15.81 3.27
N PHE A 181 -23.84 14.66 3.94
CA PHE A 181 -22.89 14.25 4.98
C PHE A 181 -21.48 14.05 4.42
N PHE A 182 -21.37 13.48 3.21
CA PHE A 182 -20.08 13.11 2.60
C PHE A 182 -19.39 14.25 1.86
N LYS A 183 -20.13 15.19 1.26
CA LYS A 183 -19.56 16.41 0.65
C LYS A 183 -18.77 17.24 1.66
N ARG A 184 -19.27 17.31 2.90
CA ARG A 184 -18.56 17.95 4.01
C ARG A 184 -17.28 17.19 4.39
N ASN A 185 -17.31 15.86 4.41
CA ASN A 185 -16.16 15.07 4.85
C ASN A 185 -15.00 15.06 3.84
N ALA A 186 -15.29 15.01 2.53
CA ALA A 186 -14.26 14.99 1.48
C ALA A 186 -13.50 16.33 1.34
N CYS A 187 -14.08 17.44 1.79
CA CYS A 187 -13.49 18.77 1.72
C CYS A 187 -13.11 19.35 3.10
N ASP A 188 -13.34 18.61 4.20
CA ASP A 188 -13.00 19.03 5.56
C ASP A 188 -11.73 18.30 6.04
N PRO A 189 -10.62 19.03 6.23
CA PRO A 189 -9.36 18.49 6.76
C PRO A 189 -9.50 17.77 8.11
N ARG A 190 -10.60 18.01 8.85
CA ARG A 190 -10.89 17.40 10.16
C ARG A 190 -11.59 16.04 10.05
N LEU A 191 -12.17 15.71 8.89
CA LEU A 191 -13.05 14.56 8.71
C LEU A 191 -12.45 13.45 7.82
N GLY A 192 -11.36 13.75 7.10
CA GLY A 192 -10.57 12.78 6.33
C GLY A 192 -11.16 12.49 4.95
N PHE A 193 -10.29 12.38 3.95
CA PHE A 193 -10.64 12.06 2.55
C PHE A 193 -11.03 10.58 2.45
N ASN A 194 -12.31 10.27 2.60
CA ASN A 194 -12.85 8.95 2.28
C ASN A 194 -13.74 9.10 1.04
N LEU A 195 -13.13 9.04 -0.14
CA LEU A 195 -13.81 9.22 -1.42
C LEU A 195 -14.58 7.94 -1.79
N PHE A 196 -15.82 7.80 -1.29
CA PHE A 196 -16.76 6.83 -1.86
C PHE A 196 -17.25 7.24 -3.26
N ARG A 197 -17.08 8.51 -3.63
CA ARG A 197 -17.27 9.03 -5.00
C ARG A 197 -15.91 9.23 -5.68
N PRO A 198 -15.76 8.82 -6.94
CA PRO A 198 -14.50 8.95 -7.67
C PRO A 198 -14.04 10.41 -7.74
N ALA A 199 -12.74 10.65 -7.55
CA ALA A 199 -12.16 11.97 -7.78
C ALA A 199 -12.44 12.41 -9.22
N SER A 200 -12.88 13.67 -9.41
CA SER A 200 -13.26 14.18 -10.72
C SER A 200 -12.40 15.36 -11.15
N PHE A 201 -12.21 15.50 -12.47
CA PHE A 201 -11.57 16.66 -13.08
C PHE A 201 -12.30 17.05 -14.37
N ILE A 202 -12.11 18.30 -14.82
CA ILE A 202 -12.57 18.73 -16.15
C ILE A 202 -11.46 18.48 -17.15
N ASP A 203 -11.76 17.72 -18.19
CA ASP A 203 -10.87 17.49 -19.31
C ASP A 203 -10.81 18.73 -20.20
N GLU A 204 -9.63 19.30 -20.42
CA GLU A 204 -9.46 20.54 -21.17
C GLU A 204 -9.73 20.38 -22.68
N ALA A 205 -9.54 19.18 -23.24
CA ALA A 205 -9.72 18.92 -24.66
C ALA A 205 -11.20 18.76 -25.04
N THR A 206 -11.98 18.18 -24.15
CA THR A 206 -13.40 17.86 -24.37
C THR A 206 -14.36 18.78 -23.61
N GLY A 207 -13.89 19.43 -22.54
CA GLY A 207 -14.73 20.18 -21.60
C GLY A 207 -15.57 19.29 -20.69
N GLU A 208 -15.45 17.98 -20.79
CA GLU A 208 -16.26 17.02 -20.03
C GLU A 208 -15.70 16.79 -18.62
N LYS A 209 -16.62 16.58 -17.66
CA LYS A 209 -16.25 16.15 -16.31
C LYS A 209 -15.96 14.65 -16.33
N LYS A 210 -14.74 14.27 -16.00
CA LYS A 210 -14.25 12.88 -15.95
C LYS A 210 -14.03 12.43 -14.51
N PHE A 211 -14.17 11.13 -14.26
CA PHE A 211 -14.08 10.53 -12.91
C PHE A 211 -13.04 9.39 -12.89
N ILE A 212 -12.24 9.26 -11.83
CA ILE A 212 -11.28 8.15 -11.69
C ILE A 212 -11.95 6.90 -11.12
N SER A 213 -11.92 5.78 -11.85
CA SER A 213 -12.54 4.51 -11.44
C SER A 213 -11.78 3.72 -10.37
N ASN A 214 -10.56 4.14 -10.01
CA ASN A 214 -9.74 3.50 -8.98
C ASN A 214 -10.17 3.81 -7.54
N HIS A 215 -11.38 4.34 -7.31
CA HIS A 215 -11.92 4.58 -5.97
C HIS A 215 -12.03 3.28 -5.13
N GLN A 216 -12.00 2.12 -5.77
CA GLN A 216 -11.96 0.82 -5.08
C GLN A 216 -10.67 0.59 -4.26
N ASN A 217 -9.60 1.38 -4.50
CA ASN A 217 -8.35 1.35 -3.72
C ASN A 217 -8.39 2.20 -2.45
N THR A 218 -9.42 3.02 -2.32
CA THR A 218 -9.52 4.06 -1.29
C THR A 218 -10.34 3.60 -0.11
N ALA A 219 -10.98 2.43 -0.21
CA ALA A 219 -11.91 1.92 0.77
C ALA A 219 -11.17 1.65 2.09
N MET A 220 -11.54 2.41 3.11
CA MET A 220 -11.14 2.17 4.49
C MET A 220 -12.29 1.47 5.20
N ILE A 221 -11.99 0.42 5.97
CA ILE A 221 -12.97 -0.26 6.80
C ILE A 221 -12.63 -0.15 8.27
N ASN A 222 -13.69 -0.20 9.08
CA ASN A 222 -13.56 -0.43 10.50
C ASN A 222 -13.28 -1.91 10.73
N PHE A 223 -12.05 -2.24 11.11
CA PHE A 223 -11.64 -3.58 11.51
C PHE A 223 -11.70 -3.68 13.04
N GLU A 224 -12.41 -4.67 13.55
CA GLU A 224 -12.53 -4.93 14.98
C GLU A 224 -11.95 -6.31 15.31
N SER A 225 -11.03 -6.35 16.26
CA SER A 225 -10.45 -7.59 16.78
C SER A 225 -10.03 -7.39 18.22
N GLU A 226 -10.26 -8.41 19.05
CA GLU A 226 -9.85 -8.42 20.48
C GLU A 226 -10.34 -7.18 21.26
N GLY A 227 -11.55 -6.69 20.96
CA GLY A 227 -12.17 -5.54 21.62
C GLY A 227 -11.56 -4.18 21.26
N ARG A 228 -10.71 -4.13 20.23
CA ARG A 228 -10.12 -2.90 19.69
C ARG A 228 -10.59 -2.67 18.26
N LYS A 229 -10.66 -1.41 17.87
CA LYS A 229 -11.15 -0.96 16.56
C LYS A 229 -10.10 -0.12 15.85
N TRP A 230 -9.84 -0.44 14.59
CA TRP A 230 -8.91 0.29 13.73
C TRP A 230 -9.57 0.65 12.40
N SER A 231 -9.13 1.75 11.79
CA SER A 231 -9.49 2.10 10.41
C SER A 231 -8.38 1.63 9.49
N LEU A 232 -8.63 0.60 8.68
CA LEU A 232 -7.61 -0.08 7.87
C LEU A 232 -8.00 -0.12 6.39
N PRO A 233 -7.02 -0.18 5.48
CA PRO A 233 -7.30 -0.35 4.06
C PRO A 233 -8.04 -1.67 3.83
N PHE A 234 -9.21 -1.60 3.19
CA PHE A 234 -10.07 -2.74 2.88
C PHE A 234 -9.28 -3.87 2.22
N LYS A 235 -8.45 -3.52 1.23
CA LYS A 235 -7.61 -4.50 0.51
C LYS A 235 -6.61 -5.21 1.40
N CYS A 236 -6.03 -4.52 2.39
CA CYS A 236 -5.12 -5.15 3.35
C CYS A 236 -5.85 -6.16 4.23
N VAL A 237 -7.07 -5.83 4.68
CA VAL A 237 -7.90 -6.75 5.48
C VAL A 237 -8.34 -7.95 4.64
N MET A 238 -8.78 -7.74 3.40
CA MET A 238 -9.16 -8.85 2.52
C MET A 238 -8.00 -9.80 2.20
N ALA A 239 -6.82 -9.26 1.94
CA ALA A 239 -5.62 -10.07 1.73
C ALA A 239 -5.23 -10.85 3.01
N PHE A 240 -5.44 -10.24 4.18
CA PHE A 240 -5.21 -10.89 5.46
C PHE A 240 -6.17 -12.05 5.70
N ASP A 241 -7.47 -11.81 5.58
CA ASP A 241 -8.50 -12.83 5.82
C ASP A 241 -8.31 -14.02 4.89
N TYR A 242 -8.07 -13.76 3.60
CA TYR A 242 -7.82 -14.80 2.61
C TYR A 242 -6.58 -15.64 2.93
N GLU A 243 -5.46 -14.97 3.22
CA GLU A 243 -4.21 -15.67 3.50
C GLU A 243 -4.29 -16.45 4.82
N GLN A 244 -4.91 -15.88 5.84
CA GLN A 244 -5.13 -16.55 7.12
C GLN A 244 -5.95 -17.83 6.95
N GLU A 245 -7.05 -17.78 6.19
CA GLU A 245 -7.85 -18.96 5.87
C GLU A 245 -7.03 -20.02 5.10
N LEU A 246 -6.23 -19.58 4.13
CA LEU A 246 -5.35 -20.46 3.36
C LEU A 246 -4.33 -21.17 4.27
N MET A 247 -3.71 -20.44 5.19
CA MET A 247 -2.72 -20.99 6.13
C MET A 247 -3.36 -22.03 7.06
N TYR A 248 -4.52 -21.74 7.65
CA TYR A 248 -5.18 -22.70 8.53
C TYR A 248 -5.62 -23.97 7.81
N LYS A 249 -6.22 -23.85 6.62
CA LYS A 249 -6.55 -25.02 5.78
C LYS A 249 -5.31 -25.87 5.47
N SER A 250 -4.17 -25.22 5.24
CA SER A 250 -2.91 -25.89 4.97
C SER A 250 -2.38 -26.61 6.21
N PHE A 251 -2.45 -25.97 7.38
CA PHE A 251 -2.05 -26.57 8.66
C PHE A 251 -2.89 -27.79 9.00
N ASP A 252 -4.20 -27.72 8.85
CA ASP A 252 -5.10 -28.84 9.13
C ASP A 252 -4.82 -30.02 8.19
N ARG A 253 -4.59 -29.76 6.90
CA ARG A 253 -4.23 -30.80 5.92
C ARG A 253 -2.89 -31.46 6.25
N LEU A 254 -1.89 -30.66 6.63
CA LEU A 254 -0.57 -31.16 7.03
C LEU A 254 -0.69 -32.04 8.28
N HIS A 255 -1.41 -31.57 9.30
CA HIS A 255 -1.63 -32.33 10.52
C HIS A 255 -2.41 -33.62 10.26
N TYR A 256 -3.43 -33.59 9.40
CA TYR A 256 -4.17 -34.80 9.02
C TYR A 256 -3.27 -35.84 8.34
N ASN A 257 -2.39 -35.39 7.43
CA ASN A 257 -1.52 -36.28 6.67
C ASN A 257 -0.30 -36.80 7.44
N PHE A 258 0.26 -35.99 8.33
CA PHE A 258 1.56 -36.27 8.98
C PHE A 258 1.46 -36.40 10.50
N GLY A 259 0.30 -36.16 11.11
CA GLY A 259 0.10 -36.17 12.56
C GLY A 259 0.77 -35.02 13.30
N VAL A 260 1.37 -34.06 12.57
CA VAL A 260 2.14 -32.95 13.14
C VAL A 260 1.87 -31.64 12.37
N TYR A 261 1.97 -30.51 13.07
CA TYR A 261 1.93 -29.18 12.47
C TYR A 261 3.31 -28.79 11.91
N PRO A 262 3.36 -27.92 10.88
CA PRO A 262 4.63 -27.45 10.35
C PRO A 262 5.38 -26.56 11.36
N ASP A 263 6.69 -26.73 11.40
CA ASP A 263 7.57 -25.98 12.32
C ASP A 263 8.02 -24.63 11.71
N SER A 264 8.20 -24.57 10.39
CA SER A 264 8.55 -23.32 9.73
C SER A 264 7.83 -23.14 8.41
N LEU A 265 7.77 -21.88 7.98
CA LEU A 265 7.21 -21.45 6.72
C LEU A 265 8.24 -20.58 6.01
N GLU A 266 8.53 -20.95 4.78
CA GLU A 266 9.38 -20.23 3.84
C GLU A 266 8.54 -19.81 2.62
N LEU A 267 9.00 -18.76 1.93
CA LEU A 267 8.36 -18.24 0.73
C LEU A 267 9.32 -18.35 -0.44
N ASP A 268 8.96 -19.13 -1.43
CA ASP A 268 9.58 -19.07 -2.76
C ASP A 268 8.90 -17.94 -3.54
N ARG A 269 9.59 -16.80 -3.62
CA ARG A 269 9.04 -15.59 -4.27
C ARG A 269 8.91 -15.76 -5.78
N GLU A 270 9.89 -16.42 -6.40
CA GLU A 270 9.94 -16.61 -7.85
C GLU A 270 8.80 -17.49 -8.33
N ASN A 271 8.58 -18.61 -7.64
CA ASN A 271 7.52 -19.56 -8.00
C ASN A 271 6.19 -19.28 -7.28
N ARG A 272 6.16 -18.29 -6.38
CA ARG A 272 5.01 -17.93 -5.53
C ARG A 272 4.46 -19.11 -4.72
N VAL A 273 5.36 -19.84 -4.05
CA VAL A 273 5.03 -21.06 -3.30
C VAL A 273 5.29 -20.88 -1.81
N TYR A 274 4.33 -21.29 -0.99
CA TYR A 274 4.56 -21.50 0.45
C TYR A 274 5.24 -22.85 0.66
N ILE A 275 6.39 -22.84 1.31
CA ILE A 275 7.14 -24.06 1.64
C ILE A 275 7.04 -24.25 3.15
N PHE A 276 6.25 -25.25 3.56
CA PHE A 276 6.13 -25.64 4.95
C PHE A 276 7.18 -26.70 5.27
N LYS A 277 7.99 -26.46 6.32
CA LYS A 277 8.89 -27.49 6.85
C LYS A 277 8.14 -28.29 7.91
N VAL A 278 7.95 -29.58 7.62
CA VAL A 278 7.18 -30.49 8.47
C VAL A 278 8.13 -31.48 9.13
N PRO A 279 8.11 -31.64 10.47
CA PRO A 279 8.88 -32.68 11.14
C PRO A 279 8.45 -34.06 10.65
N THR A 280 9.41 -34.95 10.40
CA THR A 280 9.20 -36.35 10.01
C THR A 280 10.09 -37.26 10.83
N LEU A 281 9.86 -38.58 10.78
CA LEU A 281 10.73 -39.57 11.44
C LEU A 281 12.20 -39.49 10.96
N ASN A 282 12.45 -38.95 9.77
CA ASN A 282 13.78 -38.81 9.17
C ASN A 282 14.35 -37.37 9.26
N GLY A 283 13.77 -36.50 10.09
CA GLY A 283 14.17 -35.09 10.20
C GLY A 283 13.07 -34.14 9.73
N TYR A 284 13.28 -33.44 8.61
CA TYR A 284 12.30 -32.51 8.04
C TYR A 284 11.97 -32.85 6.59
N GLY A 285 10.69 -32.76 6.24
CA GLY A 285 10.19 -32.83 4.87
C GLY A 285 9.69 -31.46 4.40
N ASP A 286 9.97 -31.13 3.14
CA ASP A 286 9.46 -29.93 2.49
C ASP A 286 8.08 -30.21 1.90
N TYR A 287 7.05 -29.57 2.44
CA TYR A 287 5.72 -29.59 1.87
C TYR A 287 5.42 -28.29 1.15
N LYS A 288 5.35 -28.35 -0.17
CA LYS A 288 5.05 -27.21 -1.02
C LYS A 288 3.54 -27.08 -1.19
N LEU A 289 2.98 -25.94 -0.80
CA LEU A 289 1.61 -25.60 -1.16
C LEU A 289 1.61 -25.04 -2.58
N ILE A 290 1.39 -25.90 -3.58
CA ILE A 290 1.14 -25.46 -4.95
C ILE A 290 -0.28 -24.91 -4.99
N LYS A 291 -0.41 -23.59 -5.10
CA LYS A 291 -1.67 -22.97 -5.55
C LYS A 291 -1.35 -22.15 -6.78
N LEU A 292 -1.21 -22.83 -7.91
CA LEU A 292 -1.04 -22.22 -9.24
C LEU A 292 -2.16 -21.19 -9.54
N ASP A 293 -3.31 -21.34 -8.88
CA ASP A 293 -4.52 -20.52 -9.09
C ASP A 293 -4.86 -19.61 -7.90
N ALA A 294 -3.94 -19.33 -6.97
CA ALA A 294 -4.19 -18.27 -5.98
C ALA A 294 -4.35 -16.94 -6.74
N PRO A 295 -5.49 -16.23 -6.64
CA PRO A 295 -5.65 -14.97 -7.35
C PRO A 295 -4.50 -14.04 -6.98
N ARG A 296 -3.77 -13.54 -8.00
CA ARG A 296 -2.52 -12.78 -7.83
C ARG A 296 -2.64 -11.58 -6.89
N GLN A 297 -3.88 -11.14 -6.65
CA GLN A 297 -4.29 -9.94 -5.92
C GLN A 297 -4.62 -10.16 -4.43
N LEU A 298 -4.56 -11.39 -3.89
CA LEU A 298 -5.20 -11.69 -2.58
C LEU A 298 -4.29 -12.24 -1.47
N THR A 299 -2.96 -12.28 -1.62
CA THR A 299 -2.07 -12.83 -0.56
C THR A 299 -1.06 -11.81 -0.06
N ILE A 300 -0.95 -11.61 1.26
CA ILE A 300 0.05 -10.70 1.85
C ILE A 300 1.49 -11.21 1.65
N SER A 301 1.71 -12.53 1.58
CA SER A 301 3.06 -13.11 1.42
C SER A 301 3.62 -12.96 0.02
N PHE A 302 2.75 -12.92 -0.97
CA PHE A 302 3.06 -12.57 -2.36
C PHE A 302 2.29 -11.31 -2.70
N PRO A 303 2.64 -10.17 -2.08
CA PRO A 303 2.14 -8.92 -2.60
C PRO A 303 2.63 -8.88 -4.05
N SER A 304 1.72 -8.61 -4.99
CA SER A 304 2.08 -8.41 -6.40
C SER A 304 3.41 -7.66 -6.48
N ASP A 305 4.39 -8.33 -7.09
CA ASP A 305 5.82 -8.03 -7.12
C ASP A 305 6.11 -6.55 -6.93
N ASP A 306 6.87 -6.19 -5.88
CA ASP A 306 7.67 -4.99 -5.60
C ASP A 306 7.31 -3.63 -6.25
N ALA A 307 6.12 -3.44 -6.82
CA ALA A 307 6.03 -2.63 -8.03
C ALA A 307 4.57 -2.50 -8.56
N GLU A 308 3.82 -3.61 -8.72
CA GLU A 308 2.41 -3.57 -9.15
C GLU A 308 1.42 -3.31 -7.99
N ILE A 309 1.91 -2.73 -6.89
CA ILE A 309 1.07 -1.96 -5.96
C ILE A 309 0.80 -0.56 -6.57
N ASN A 310 0.40 -0.55 -7.83
CA ASN A 310 -0.66 0.33 -8.26
C ASN A 310 -1.82 -0.64 -8.44
N TRP A 311 -2.61 -0.82 -7.38
CA TRP A 311 -3.71 -1.81 -7.28
C TRP A 311 -4.88 -1.49 -8.22
N GLN A 312 -4.60 -1.21 -9.50
CA GLN A 312 -5.59 -1.05 -10.55
C GLN A 312 -6.22 -2.42 -10.79
N LEU A 313 -7.44 -2.57 -10.29
CA LEU A 313 -8.44 -3.45 -10.87
C LEU A 313 -9.32 -2.57 -11.76
#